data_AF-A0A4R9EPP9-F1
#
_entry.id   AF-A0A4R9EPP9-F1
#
_cell.length_a   1.000
_cell.length_b   1.000
_cell.length_c   1.000
_cell.angle_alpha   90.00
_cell.angle_beta   90.00
_cell.angle_gamma   90.00
#
_symmetry.space_group_name_H-M   'P 1'
#
loop_
_entity.id
_entity.type
_entity.pdbx_description
1 polymer ?
#
loop_
_entity_poly.entity_id
_entity_poly.type
_entity_poly.pdbx_seq_one_letter_code
_entity_poly.pdbx_strand_id
1 'polypeptide(L)'
;MSDSDVVQRVIARLVEHADERETQVIHGLACAAGYLWRCGNTDCHAHNARGQRYCEGCGWGRAGRPVGDITPSLYEVPQQKWRALRRAVVAHFEQLGGPVPDAVVFDYFGGPGWRGAEVRAMHGGRSEEIADGFRDRNAHEDIAAALDGLSRFEKPAYCEHMRLVLSS
;
A
#
# COMPACT_ATOMS: atom_id res chain seq x y z
N MET A 1 2.28 -10.85 20.48
CA MET A 1 0.90 -10.46 20.09
C MET A 1 0.67 -9.09 20.67
N SER A 2 0.34 -8.10 19.84
CA SER A 2 0.22 -6.71 20.29
C SER A 2 -1.13 -6.49 20.98
N ASP A 3 -1.21 -5.51 21.89
CA ASP A 3 -2.49 -5.10 22.50
C ASP A 3 -3.53 -4.70 21.44
N SER A 4 -3.06 -4.13 20.31
CA SER A 4 -3.92 -3.80 19.16
C SER A 4 -4.57 -5.05 18.55
N ASP A 5 -3.83 -6.15 18.43
CA ASP A 5 -4.34 -7.41 17.85
C ASP A 5 -5.42 -8.03 18.75
N VAL A 6 -5.24 -7.93 20.08
CA VAL A 6 -6.21 -8.45 21.05
C VAL A 6 -7.52 -7.65 20.95
N VAL A 7 -7.43 -6.33 20.94
CA VAL A 7 -8.61 -5.46 20.85
C VAL A 7 -9.36 -5.67 19.53
N GLN A 8 -8.64 -5.82 18.42
CA GLN A 8 -9.27 -6.13 17.13
C GLN A 8 -10.05 -7.44 17.14
N ARG A 9 -9.49 -8.50 17.74
CA ARG A 9 -10.19 -9.80 17.87
C ARG A 9 -11.43 -9.69 18.75
N VAL A 10 -11.38 -8.90 19.82
CA VAL A 10 -12.55 -8.66 20.69
C VAL A 10 -13.64 -7.95 19.92
N ILE A 11 -13.31 -6.87 19.20
CA ILE A 11 -14.29 -6.14 18.37
C ILE A 11 -14.91 -7.07 17.33
N ALA A 12 -14.09 -7.85 16.60
CA ALA A 12 -14.57 -8.79 15.60
C ALA A 12 -15.56 -9.82 16.19
N ARG A 13 -15.24 -10.41 17.35
CA ARG A 13 -16.13 -11.34 18.06
C ARG A 13 -17.43 -10.69 18.54
N LEU A 14 -17.38 -9.44 19.00
CA LEU A 14 -18.58 -8.72 19.41
C LEU A 14 -19.51 -8.49 18.20
N VAL A 15 -18.94 -8.08 17.06
CA VAL A 15 -19.70 -7.87 15.81
C VAL A 15 -20.29 -9.18 15.27
N GLU A 16 -19.58 -10.31 15.39
CA GLU A 16 -20.06 -11.62 14.94
C GLU A 16 -21.36 -12.07 15.63
N HIS A 17 -21.59 -11.63 16.86
CA HIS A 17 -22.78 -11.98 17.65
C HIS A 17 -23.81 -10.86 17.76
N ALA A 18 -23.57 -9.73 17.11
CA ALA A 18 -24.40 -8.54 17.18
C ALA A 18 -25.41 -8.47 16.04
N ASP A 19 -26.58 -7.88 16.29
CA ASP A 19 -27.45 -7.42 15.20
C ASP A 19 -26.88 -6.15 14.51
N GLU A 20 -27.60 -5.64 13.51
CA GLU A 20 -27.15 -4.45 12.77
C GLU A 20 -27.03 -3.20 13.65
N ARG A 21 -27.98 -2.99 14.57
CA ARG A 21 -27.98 -1.82 15.45
C ARG A 21 -26.85 -1.92 16.46
N GLU A 22 -26.67 -3.10 17.05
CA GLU A 22 -25.58 -3.40 17.97
C GLU A 22 -24.22 -3.24 17.29
N THR A 23 -24.08 -3.72 16.04
CA THR A 23 -22.87 -3.55 15.23
C THR A 23 -22.52 -2.07 15.04
N GLN A 24 -23.50 -1.22 14.73
CA GLN A 24 -23.28 0.21 14.59
C GLN A 24 -22.82 0.85 15.91
N VAL A 25 -23.40 0.44 17.04
CA VAL A 25 -22.99 0.91 18.37
C VAL A 25 -21.56 0.47 18.71
N ILE A 26 -21.23 -0.80 18.49
CA ILE A 26 -19.88 -1.35 18.73
C ILE A 26 -18.84 -0.58 17.91
N HIS A 27 -19.08 -0.41 16.61
CA HIS A 27 -18.17 0.35 15.75
C HIS A 27 -18.07 1.83 16.15
N GLY A 28 -19.17 2.46 16.55
CA GLY A 28 -19.19 3.84 17.04
C GLY A 28 -18.34 4.02 18.31
N LEU A 29 -18.50 3.12 19.29
CA LEU A 29 -17.71 3.12 20.52
C LEU A 29 -16.23 2.84 20.25
N ALA A 30 -15.91 1.86 19.39
CA ALA A 30 -14.54 1.54 19.03
C ALA A 30 -13.86 2.69 18.26
N CYS A 31 -14.60 3.43 17.43
CA CYS A 31 -14.12 4.67 16.80
C CYS A 31 -13.86 5.77 17.83
N ALA A 32 -14.79 6.00 18.75
CA ALA A 32 -14.65 7.02 19.79
C ALA A 32 -13.46 6.73 20.72
N ALA A 33 -13.21 5.45 21.02
CA ALA A 33 -12.06 4.98 21.79
C ALA A 33 -10.75 4.95 20.99
N GLY A 34 -10.78 5.24 19.67
CA GLY A 34 -9.61 5.29 18.81
C GLY A 34 -9.03 3.94 18.39
N TYR A 35 -9.77 2.85 18.58
CA TYR A 35 -9.38 1.50 18.12
C TYR A 35 -9.73 1.26 16.66
N LEU A 36 -10.76 1.93 16.16
CA LEU A 36 -11.13 1.96 14.75
C LEU A 36 -11.12 3.39 14.20
N TRP A 37 -11.04 3.52 12.88
CA TRP A 37 -11.29 4.77 12.18
C TRP A 37 -12.07 4.53 10.88
N ARG A 38 -12.91 5.51 10.52
CA ARG A 38 -13.60 5.52 9.23
C ARG A 38 -12.80 6.26 8.18
N CYS A 39 -12.79 5.73 6.97
CA CYS A 39 -12.13 6.40 5.87
C CYS A 39 -12.87 7.68 5.46
N GLY A 40 -12.14 8.63 4.88
CA GLY A 40 -12.73 9.90 4.46
C GLY A 40 -13.47 9.84 3.12
N ASN A 41 -13.61 8.66 2.51
CA ASN A 41 -14.48 8.46 1.35
C ASN A 41 -15.93 8.29 1.83
N THR A 42 -16.82 9.16 1.38
CA THR A 42 -18.24 9.15 1.78
C THR A 42 -18.97 7.89 1.33
N ASP A 43 -18.52 7.27 0.24
CA ASP A 43 -19.15 6.09 -0.34
C ASP A 43 -18.65 4.79 0.30
N CYS A 44 -17.71 4.88 1.24
CA CYS A 44 -17.13 3.73 1.91
C CYS A 44 -17.55 3.67 3.39
N HIS A 45 -18.11 2.51 3.76
CA HIS A 45 -18.60 2.23 5.11
C HIS A 45 -17.63 1.40 5.95
N ALA A 46 -16.42 1.14 5.44
CA ALA A 46 -15.43 0.34 6.13
C ALA A 46 -14.92 1.02 7.41
N HIS A 47 -14.71 0.19 8.44
CA HIS A 47 -14.00 0.55 9.65
C HIS A 47 -12.63 -0.10 9.63
N ASN A 48 -11.60 0.69 9.90
CA ASN A 48 -10.22 0.29 9.75
C ASN A 48 -9.55 0.26 11.11
N ALA A 49 -8.62 -0.67 11.30
CA ALA A 49 -7.90 -0.79 12.54
C ALA A 49 -6.99 0.41 12.81
N ARG A 50 -6.78 0.72 14.09
CA ARG A 50 -5.73 1.64 14.54
C ARG A 50 -4.36 1.19 14.00
N GLY A 51 -3.62 2.14 13.45
CA GLY A 51 -2.30 1.90 12.85
C GLY A 51 -2.33 1.68 11.33
N GLN A 52 -3.49 1.35 10.76
CA GLN A 52 -3.65 1.33 9.31
C GLN A 52 -3.64 2.74 8.75
N ARG A 53 -2.82 2.96 7.72
CA ARG A 53 -2.71 4.27 7.05
C ARG A 53 -3.81 4.48 6.00
N TYR A 54 -4.32 3.40 5.42
CA TYR A 54 -5.30 3.39 4.33
C TYR A 54 -6.43 2.42 4.64
N CYS A 55 -7.60 2.72 4.07
CA CYS A 55 -8.78 1.92 4.22
C CYS A 55 -8.63 0.57 3.53
N GLU A 56 -8.85 -0.55 4.23
CA GLU A 56 -8.76 -1.90 3.66
C GLU A 56 -9.66 -2.11 2.45
N GLY A 57 -10.84 -1.49 2.45
CA GLY A 57 -11.81 -1.61 1.37
C GLY A 57 -11.50 -0.75 0.15
N CYS A 58 -11.14 0.52 0.33
CA CYS A 58 -11.09 1.50 -0.78
C CYS A 58 -9.75 2.22 -0.95
N GLY A 59 -8.76 2.00 -0.08
CA GLY A 59 -7.44 2.65 -0.16
C GLY A 59 -7.42 4.12 0.26
N TRP A 60 -8.54 4.71 0.68
CA TRP A 60 -8.56 6.10 1.14
C TRP A 60 -8.04 6.22 2.57
N GLY A 61 -7.25 7.27 2.83
CA GLY A 61 -6.82 7.65 4.16
C GLY A 61 -7.91 8.35 4.95
N ARG A 62 -7.65 8.54 6.26
CA ARG A 62 -8.55 9.23 7.20
C ARG A 62 -8.86 10.67 6.80
N ALA A 63 -7.93 11.33 6.12
CA ALA A 63 -8.06 12.70 5.65
C ALA A 63 -8.84 12.83 4.32
N GLY A 64 -9.47 11.76 3.83
CA GLY A 64 -10.23 11.82 2.58
C GLY A 64 -9.36 11.93 1.33
N ARG A 65 -8.18 11.29 1.34
CA ARG A 65 -7.29 11.23 0.18
C ARG A 65 -7.02 9.77 -0.20
N PRO A 66 -7.03 9.40 -1.49
CA PRO A 66 -6.65 8.07 -1.93
C PRO A 66 -5.19 7.75 -1.64
N VAL A 67 -4.77 6.51 -1.89
CA VAL A 67 -3.36 6.15 -1.94
C VAL A 67 -2.66 7.06 -2.96
N GLY A 68 -1.62 7.77 -2.54
CA GLY A 68 -0.86 8.71 -3.37
C GLY A 68 0.58 8.23 -3.58
N ASP A 69 1.29 8.76 -4.58
CA ASP A 69 2.72 8.43 -4.71
C ASP A 69 3.50 8.83 -3.46
N ILE A 70 4.56 8.09 -3.16
CA ILE A 70 5.63 8.49 -2.24
C ILE A 70 6.91 8.46 -3.03
N THR A 71 7.47 9.64 -3.28
CA THR A 71 8.78 9.76 -3.89
C THR A 71 9.84 9.67 -2.80
N PRO A 72 10.93 8.91 -3.02
CA PRO A 72 12.01 8.79 -2.05
C PRO A 72 12.76 10.12 -1.82
N SER A 73 12.85 10.96 -2.85
CA SER A 73 13.68 12.15 -2.82
C SER A 73 13.16 13.37 -2.06
N LEU A 74 14.13 14.18 -1.63
CA LEU A 74 13.98 15.62 -1.40
C LEU A 74 13.91 16.44 -2.71
N TYR A 75 14.35 15.90 -3.85
CA TYR A 75 14.41 16.54 -5.16
C TYR A 75 13.41 15.90 -6.15
N GLU A 76 12.82 16.69 -7.04
CA GLU A 76 11.87 16.12 -8.01
C GLU A 76 12.56 15.15 -8.98
N VAL A 77 12.32 13.85 -8.79
CA VAL A 77 12.68 12.81 -9.76
C VAL A 77 12.00 13.14 -11.09
N PRO A 78 12.70 13.09 -12.24
CA PRO A 78 12.11 13.41 -13.53
C PRO A 78 10.85 12.57 -13.79
N GLN A 79 9.71 13.25 -14.04
CA GLN A 79 8.42 12.57 -14.23
C GLN A 79 8.47 11.46 -15.29
N GLN A 80 9.31 11.60 -16.31
CA GLN A 80 9.49 10.58 -17.34
C GLN A 80 10.01 9.25 -16.77
N LYS A 81 10.90 9.28 -15.78
CA LYS A 81 11.41 8.07 -15.11
C LYS A 81 10.30 7.42 -14.28
N TRP A 82 9.50 8.21 -13.57
CA TRP A 82 8.35 7.73 -12.81
C TRP A 82 7.28 7.09 -13.69
N ARG A 83 6.97 7.73 -14.83
CA ARG A 83 6.04 7.19 -15.84
C ARG A 83 6.57 5.92 -16.49
N ALA A 84 7.88 5.82 -16.74
CA ALA A 84 8.49 4.62 -17.27
C ALA A 84 8.34 3.44 -16.30
N LEU A 85 8.65 3.65 -15.01
CA LEU A 85 8.43 2.63 -13.98
C LEU A 85 6.96 2.24 -13.89
N ARG A 86 6.04 3.21 -13.85
CA ARG A 86 4.60 2.95 -13.78
C ARG A 86 4.11 2.07 -14.92
N ARG A 87 4.48 2.40 -16.16
CA ARG A 87 4.08 1.61 -17.33
C ARG A 87 4.63 0.18 -17.26
N ALA A 88 5.89 0.02 -16.87
CA ALA A 88 6.50 -1.31 -16.74
C ALA A 88 5.79 -2.16 -15.68
N VAL A 89 5.46 -1.57 -14.52
CA VAL A 89 4.75 -2.26 -13.44
C VAL A 89 3.30 -2.58 -13.83
N VAL A 90 2.57 -1.65 -14.45
CA VAL A 90 1.21 -1.91 -14.96
C VAL A 90 1.21 -3.04 -15.96
N ALA A 91 2.08 -2.98 -16.98
CA ALA A 91 2.18 -4.02 -18.00
C ALA A 91 2.48 -5.40 -17.41
N HIS A 92 3.32 -5.47 -16.37
CA HIS A 92 3.60 -6.73 -15.68
C HIS A 92 2.34 -7.33 -15.05
N PHE A 93 1.55 -6.54 -14.31
CA PHE A 93 0.31 -7.04 -13.70
C PHE A 93 -0.77 -7.38 -14.72
N GLU A 94 -0.88 -6.60 -15.80
CA GLU A 94 -1.78 -6.90 -16.91
C GLU A 94 -1.44 -8.25 -17.58
N GLN A 95 -0.15 -8.54 -17.78
CA GLN A 95 0.31 -9.83 -18.33
C GLN A 95 -0.01 -11.03 -17.44
N LEU A 96 -0.04 -10.85 -16.11
CA LEU A 96 -0.43 -11.89 -15.18
C LEU A 96 -1.94 -12.22 -15.23
N GLY A 97 -2.75 -11.37 -15.88
CA GLY A 97 -4.19 -11.58 -16.04
C GLY A 97 -5.01 -11.36 -14.76
N GLY A 98 -4.38 -10.82 -13.70
CA GLY A 98 -5.03 -10.48 -12.44
C GLY A 98 -5.44 -9.00 -12.36
N PRO A 99 -6.12 -8.58 -11.28
CA PRO A 99 -6.40 -7.17 -11.04
C PRO A 99 -5.10 -6.40 -10.80
N VAL A 100 -4.94 -5.27 -11.49
CA VAL A 100 -3.82 -4.35 -11.26
C VAL A 100 -3.95 -3.76 -9.84
N PRO A 101 -2.89 -3.77 -9.01
CA PRO A 101 -2.93 -3.16 -7.69
C PRO A 101 -3.11 -1.64 -7.77
N ASP A 102 -3.69 -1.04 -6.74
CA ASP A 102 -3.84 0.42 -6.65
C ASP A 102 -2.47 1.11 -6.53
N ALA A 103 -1.52 0.46 -5.86
CA ALA A 103 -0.14 0.92 -5.78
C ALA A 103 0.84 -0.23 -5.57
N VAL A 104 2.12 0.03 -5.82
CA VAL A 104 3.23 -0.85 -5.46
C VAL A 104 4.20 -0.08 -4.57
N VAL A 105 4.57 -0.69 -3.45
CA VAL A 105 5.52 -0.13 -2.47
C VAL A 105 6.85 -0.86 -2.61
N PHE A 106 7.93 -0.10 -2.61
CA PHE A 106 9.31 -0.57 -2.60
C PHE A 106 9.94 -0.13 -1.29
N ASP A 107 10.31 -1.09 -0.45
CA ASP A 107 10.95 -0.88 0.84
C ASP A 107 12.43 -1.28 0.73
N TYR A 108 13.34 -0.31 0.84
CA TYR A 108 14.76 -0.57 0.65
C TYR A 108 15.49 -0.82 1.98
N PHE A 109 15.91 -2.07 2.18
CA PHE A 109 16.74 -2.51 3.31
C PHE A 109 18.16 -2.90 2.91
N GLY A 110 18.53 -2.73 1.63
CA GLY A 110 19.86 -3.03 1.10
C GLY A 110 19.82 -3.72 -0.26
N GLY A 111 20.94 -3.67 -0.99
CA GLY A 111 21.09 -4.33 -2.29
C GLY A 111 21.45 -3.37 -3.43
N PRO A 112 21.33 -3.82 -4.69
CA PRO A 112 21.70 -3.02 -5.86
C PRO A 112 20.61 -2.00 -6.21
N GLY A 113 20.61 -0.86 -5.53
CA GLY A 113 19.65 0.23 -5.77
C GLY A 113 18.21 -0.20 -5.52
N TRP A 114 17.24 0.50 -6.14
CA TRP A 114 15.81 0.22 -5.96
C TRP A 114 15.38 -1.19 -6.37
N ARG A 115 16.17 -1.88 -7.21
CA ARG A 115 15.94 -3.29 -7.57
C ARG A 115 16.20 -4.27 -6.41
N GLY A 116 16.98 -3.85 -5.41
CA GLY A 116 17.17 -4.66 -4.19
C GLY A 116 16.00 -4.60 -3.22
N ALA A 117 15.07 -3.66 -3.41
CA ALA A 117 13.97 -3.44 -2.49
C ALA A 117 13.07 -4.67 -2.34
N GLU A 118 12.50 -4.80 -1.16
CA GLU A 118 11.33 -5.65 -0.95
C GLU A 118 10.12 -4.93 -1.54
N VAL A 119 9.22 -5.69 -2.17
CA VAL A 119 8.13 -5.10 -2.94
C VAL A 119 6.81 -5.66 -2.47
N ARG A 120 5.83 -4.76 -2.30
CA ARG A 120 4.47 -5.10 -1.89
C ARG A 120 3.46 -4.47 -2.85
N ALA A 121 2.51 -5.26 -3.32
CA ALA A 121 1.34 -4.79 -4.03
C ALA A 121 0.28 -4.32 -3.02
N MET A 122 -0.34 -3.17 -3.27
CA MET A 122 -1.44 -2.64 -2.46
C MET A 122 -2.76 -2.76 -3.20
N HIS A 123 -3.75 -3.39 -2.58
CA HIS A 123 -5.13 -3.46 -3.04
C HIS A 123 -6.03 -2.86 -1.95
N GLY A 124 -6.36 -1.58 -2.12
CA GLY A 124 -6.96 -0.75 -1.09
C GLY A 124 -6.00 -0.59 0.08
N GLY A 125 -6.40 -1.11 1.24
CA GLY A 125 -5.56 -1.14 2.44
C GLY A 125 -4.98 -2.52 2.73
N ARG A 126 -5.28 -3.53 1.89
CA ARG A 126 -4.59 -4.82 1.93
C ARG A 126 -3.26 -4.69 1.19
N SER A 127 -2.27 -5.45 1.64
CA SER A 127 -0.97 -5.52 0.98
C SER A 127 -0.51 -6.96 0.86
N GLU A 128 0.08 -7.29 -0.28
CA GLU A 128 0.59 -8.61 -0.59
C GLU A 128 2.07 -8.47 -0.98
N GLU A 129 2.93 -9.30 -0.40
CA GLU A 129 4.34 -9.33 -0.77
C GLU A 129 4.49 -9.92 -2.17
N ILE A 130 5.27 -9.25 -3.01
CA ILE A 130 5.67 -9.77 -4.31
C ILE A 130 6.94 -10.58 -4.09
N ALA A 131 6.82 -11.90 -4.25
CA ALA A 131 7.95 -12.81 -4.14
C ALA A 131 9.12 -12.33 -5.02
N ASP A 132 10.32 -12.32 -4.43
CA ASP A 132 11.56 -11.85 -5.05
C ASP A 132 11.60 -10.38 -5.52
N GLY A 133 10.56 -9.57 -5.29
CA GLY A 133 10.62 -8.10 -5.43
C GLY A 133 11.13 -7.56 -6.77
N PHE A 134 10.83 -8.24 -7.88
CA PHE A 134 11.36 -7.93 -9.22
C PHE A 134 12.90 -8.00 -9.35
N ARG A 135 13.58 -8.77 -8.47
CA ARG A 135 15.05 -8.87 -8.45
C ARG A 135 15.62 -9.57 -9.69
N ASP A 136 14.89 -10.56 -10.23
CA ASP A 136 15.28 -11.25 -11.46
C ASP A 136 15.14 -10.31 -12.66
N ARG A 137 16.29 -9.85 -13.15
CA ARG A 137 16.37 -8.95 -14.30
C ARG A 137 15.81 -9.57 -15.56
N ASN A 138 16.02 -10.87 -15.77
CA ASN A 138 15.61 -11.52 -17.01
C ASN A 138 14.09 -11.71 -17.04
N ALA A 139 13.49 -12.01 -15.88
CA ALA A 139 12.04 -12.11 -15.75
C ALA A 139 11.33 -10.74 -15.79
N HIS A 140 12.00 -9.67 -15.38
CA HIS A 140 11.41 -8.34 -15.21
C HIS A 140 12.22 -7.23 -15.89
N GLU A 141 12.64 -7.44 -17.14
CA GLU A 141 13.60 -6.57 -17.84
C GLU A 141 13.21 -5.09 -17.81
N ASP A 142 11.96 -4.77 -18.16
CA ASP A 142 11.47 -3.38 -18.22
C ASP A 142 11.40 -2.71 -16.84
N ILE A 143 10.94 -3.45 -15.82
CA ILE A 143 10.88 -2.96 -14.44
C ILE A 143 12.30 -2.75 -13.92
N ALA A 144 13.19 -3.73 -14.13
CA ALA A 144 14.58 -3.64 -13.71
C ALA A 144 15.30 -2.46 -14.39
N ALA A 145 15.09 -2.24 -15.69
CA ALA A 145 15.65 -1.09 -16.41
C ALA A 145 15.14 0.25 -15.87
N ALA A 146 13.84 0.33 -15.52
CA ALA A 146 13.26 1.53 -14.92
C ALA A 146 13.82 1.79 -13.51
N LEU A 147 13.92 0.77 -12.65
CA LEU A 147 14.46 0.86 -11.29
C LEU A 147 15.97 1.20 -11.29
N ASP A 148 16.75 0.61 -12.20
CA ASP A 148 18.16 0.97 -12.40
C ASP A 148 18.28 2.43 -12.87
N GLY A 149 17.39 2.85 -13.77
CA GLY A 149 17.34 4.23 -14.26
C GLY A 149 17.02 5.25 -13.17
N LEU A 150 16.15 4.90 -12.22
CA LEU A 150 15.88 5.69 -11.01
C LEU A 150 17.09 5.69 -10.08
N SER A 151 17.69 4.53 -9.83
CA SER A 151 18.83 4.37 -8.92
C SER A 151 20.08 5.15 -9.34
N ARG A 152 20.25 5.40 -10.64
CA ARG A 152 21.33 6.25 -11.17
C ARG A 152 21.09 7.73 -10.93
N PHE A 153 19.83 8.16 -10.87
CA PHE A 153 19.47 9.52 -10.55
C PHE A 153 19.50 9.75 -9.04
N GLU A 154 18.90 8.81 -8.30
CA GLU A 154 18.85 8.82 -6.85
C GLU A 154 19.00 7.41 -6.31
N LYS A 155 20.10 7.20 -5.60
CA LYS A 155 20.39 5.94 -4.94
C LYS A 155 19.59 5.85 -3.64
N PRO A 156 18.88 4.73 -3.38
CA PRO A 156 18.11 4.60 -2.16
C PRO A 156 18.99 4.58 -0.91
N ALA A 157 18.50 5.21 0.16
CA ALA A 157 19.03 5.11 1.51
C ALA A 157 18.38 3.95 2.29
N TYR A 158 19.08 3.43 3.29
CA TYR A 158 18.53 2.36 4.15
C TYR A 158 17.25 2.84 4.86
N CYS A 159 16.23 1.98 4.90
CA CYS A 159 14.87 2.29 5.38
C CYS A 159 14.15 3.37 4.57
N GLU A 160 14.52 3.58 3.31
CA GLU A 160 13.77 4.45 2.41
C GLU A 160 12.61 3.72 1.75
N HIS A 161 11.53 4.46 1.51
CA HIS A 161 10.27 3.93 1.01
C HIS A 161 9.84 4.69 -0.24
N MET A 162 9.54 3.95 -1.30
CA MET A 162 8.94 4.48 -2.52
C MET A 162 7.56 3.84 -2.70
N ARG A 163 6.56 4.64 -3.07
CA ARG A 163 5.25 4.13 -3.46
C ARG A 163 4.85 4.68 -4.81
N LEU A 164 4.47 3.76 -5.68
CA LEU A 164 4.03 4.00 -7.04
C LEU A 164 2.55 3.64 -7.17
N VAL A 165 1.69 4.64 -7.24
CA VAL A 165 0.26 4.43 -7.54
C VAL A 165 0.13 3.92 -8.98
N LEU A 166 -0.80 3.02 -9.25
CA LEU A 166 -1.06 2.51 -10.60
C LEU A 166 -2.49 2.82 -11.04
N SER A 167 -3.46 2.80 -10.11
CA SER A 167 -4.83 3.22 -10.35
C SER A 167 -4.87 4.74 -10.58
N SER A 168 -5.19 5.17 -11.80
CA SER A 168 -5.42 6.57 -12.18
C SER A 168 -6.86 6.75 -12.61
#